data_AF-U2HKA1-F1
#
_entry.id   AF-U2HKA1-F1
#
_cell.length_a   1.000
_cell.length_b   1.000
_cell.length_c   1.000
_cell.angle_alpha   90.00
_cell.angle_beta   90.00
_cell.angle_gamma   90.00
#
_symmetry.space_group_name_H-M   'P 1'
#
loop_
_entity.id
_entity.type
_entity.pdbx_description
1 polymer ?
#
loop_
_entity_poly.entity_id
_entity_poly.type
_entity_poly.pdbx_seq_one_letter_code
_entity_poly.pdbx_strand_id
1 'polypeptide(L)'
;MAIHAAKATGDLIELAQYVSDRNEGAPVEDAFDRYLRAIMAAGFRTLRDLPLGCVIGSVVFKESVPSELAEDHGNFGDFSPGRFAWMAADARLLPEPVPFRGMQGFFDVPDELIVEAA
;
A
#
# COMPACT_ATOMS: atom_id res chain seq x y z
N MET A 1 -2.27 -3.46 5.14
CA MET A 1 -2.39 -2.20 4.38
C MET A 1 -1.03 -1.92 3.76
N ALA A 2 -0.90 -1.99 2.43
CA ALA A 2 0.32 -1.55 1.76
C ALA A 2 0.09 -0.11 1.30
N ILE A 3 0.84 0.85 1.84
CA ILE A 3 0.82 2.23 1.37
C ILE A 3 1.88 2.32 0.28
N HIS A 4 1.45 2.25 -0.99
CA HIS A 4 2.34 2.59 -2.09
C HIS A 4 2.38 4.12 -2.21
N ALA A 5 3.42 4.72 -1.61
CA ALA A 5 3.68 6.16 -1.69
C ALA A 5 4.65 6.47 -2.85
N ALA A 6 4.45 5.87 -4.02
CA ALA A 6 5.26 6.19 -5.19
C ALA A 6 4.92 7.60 -5.68
N LYS A 7 5.82 8.56 -5.40
CA LYS A 7 5.72 9.93 -5.90
C LYS A 7 6.48 10.14 -7.21
N ALA A 8 7.20 9.14 -7.75
CA ALA A 8 8.09 9.36 -8.89
C ALA A 8 8.08 8.22 -9.91
N THR A 9 8.19 8.59 -11.18
CA THR A 9 8.36 7.69 -12.34
C THR A 9 9.54 6.71 -12.20
N GLY A 10 10.47 6.92 -11.26
CA GLY A 10 11.57 6.01 -10.94
C GLY A 10 11.10 4.63 -10.44
N ASP A 11 10.01 4.59 -9.67
CA ASP A 11 9.49 3.34 -9.08
C ASP A 11 8.99 2.36 -10.16
N LEU A 12 8.54 2.89 -11.30
CA LEU A 12 8.16 2.10 -12.48
C LEU A 12 9.36 1.50 -13.22
N ILE A 13 10.50 2.21 -13.22
CA ILE A 13 11.74 1.76 -13.86
C ILE A 13 12.37 0.63 -13.03
N GLU A 14 12.41 0.80 -11.70
CA GLU A 14 12.88 -0.24 -10.78
C GLU A 14 12.04 -1.52 -10.88
N LEU A 15 10.72 -1.39 -11.08
CA LEU A 15 9.84 -2.54 -11.33
C LEU A 15 10.14 -3.26 -12.64
N ALA A 16 10.35 -2.51 -13.72
CA ALA A 16 10.71 -3.09 -15.00
C ALA A 16 12.08 -3.80 -14.93
N GLN A 17 13.04 -3.21 -14.22
CA GLN A 17 14.36 -3.79 -13.97
C GLN A 17 14.26 -5.08 -13.15
N TYR A 18 13.55 -5.08 -12.03
CA TYR A 18 13.34 -6.30 -11.23
C TYR A 18 12.70 -7.42 -12.06
N VAL A 19 11.68 -7.12 -12.86
CA VAL A 19 11.03 -8.13 -13.71
C VAL A 19 11.99 -8.66 -14.78
N SER A 20 12.83 -7.79 -15.35
CA SER A 20 13.87 -8.18 -16.30
C SER A 20 14.93 -9.09 -15.65
N ASP A 21 15.49 -8.66 -14.52
CA ASP A 21 16.51 -9.40 -13.76
C ASP A 21 15.98 -10.77 -13.32
N ARG A 22 14.70 -10.84 -12.93
CA ARG A 22 14.01 -12.10 -12.62
C ARG A 22 13.93 -13.03 -13.83
N ASN A 23 13.59 -12.52 -15.00
CA ASN A 23 13.57 -13.31 -16.24
C ASN A 23 14.97 -13.84 -16.61
N GLU A 24 16.01 -13.18 -16.14
CA GLU A 24 17.42 -13.54 -16.32
C GLU A 24 17.97 -14.45 -15.19
N GLY A 25 17.15 -14.83 -14.22
CA GLY A 25 17.49 -15.79 -13.17
C GLY A 25 18.08 -15.19 -11.89
N ALA A 26 17.90 -13.88 -11.67
CA ALA A 26 18.30 -13.23 -10.42
C ALA A 26 17.55 -13.80 -9.19
N PRO A 27 18.15 -13.75 -7.98
CA PRO A 27 17.51 -14.20 -6.75
C PRO A 27 16.19 -13.46 -6.48
N VAL A 28 15.19 -14.18 -5.98
CA VAL A 28 13.90 -13.59 -5.60
C VAL A 28 14.05 -12.83 -4.29
N GLU A 29 13.82 -11.53 -4.33
CA GLU A 29 13.55 -10.76 -3.11
C GLU A 29 12.09 -11.00 -2.67
N ASP A 30 11.90 -11.65 -1.51
CA ASP A 30 10.59 -12.12 -1.03
C ASP A 30 9.58 -10.98 -0.83
N ALA A 31 10.02 -9.83 -0.30
CA ALA A 31 9.17 -8.66 -0.12
C ALA A 31 8.59 -8.17 -1.46
N PHE A 32 9.42 -8.14 -2.50
CA PHE A 32 9.03 -7.68 -3.81
C PHE A 32 8.11 -8.67 -4.54
N ASP A 33 8.36 -9.99 -4.44
CA ASP A 33 7.46 -11.01 -5.00
C ASP A 33 6.07 -10.94 -4.38
N ARG A 34 5.99 -10.73 -3.07
CA ARG A 34 4.70 -10.54 -2.37
C ARG A 34 3.98 -9.26 -2.80
N TYR A 35 4.73 -8.17 -2.95
CA TYR A 35 4.19 -6.92 -3.48
C TYR A 35 3.59 -7.11 -4.87
N LEU A 36 4.35 -7.71 -5.80
CA LEU A 36 3.87 -8.00 -7.16
C LEU A 36 2.60 -8.86 -7.15
N ARG A 37 2.58 -9.94 -6.37
CA ARG A 37 1.41 -10.82 -6.26
C ARG A 37 0.18 -10.08 -5.74
N ALA A 38 0.35 -9.21 -4.73
CA ALA A 38 -0.75 -8.44 -4.17
C ALA A 38 -1.34 -7.45 -5.20
N ILE A 39 -0.47 -6.74 -5.93
CA ILE A 39 -0.88 -5.79 -6.98
C ILE A 39 -1.62 -6.51 -8.12
N MET A 40 -1.09 -7.64 -8.58
CA MET A 40 -1.73 -8.45 -9.61
C MET A 40 -3.07 -9.05 -9.15
N ALA A 41 -3.13 -9.56 -7.92
CA ALA A 41 -4.35 -10.11 -7.34
C ALA A 41 -5.45 -9.05 -7.18
N ALA A 42 -5.06 -7.78 -6.97
CA ALA A 42 -5.95 -6.64 -6.96
C ALA A 42 -6.39 -6.17 -8.37
N GLY A 43 -5.92 -6.83 -9.43
CA GLY A 43 -6.32 -6.56 -10.82
C GLY A 43 -5.51 -5.48 -11.55
N PHE A 44 -4.48 -4.93 -10.91
CA PHE A 44 -3.62 -3.92 -11.52
C PHE A 44 -2.52 -4.59 -12.33
N ARG A 45 -2.34 -4.14 -13.59
CA ARG A 45 -1.33 -4.70 -14.49
C ARG A 45 -0.06 -3.84 -14.53
N THR A 46 -0.20 -2.56 -14.24
CA THR A 46 0.91 -1.61 -14.14
C THR A 46 0.72 -0.71 -12.93
N LEU A 47 1.79 -0.13 -12.37
CA LEU A 47 1.61 0.85 -11.29
C LEU A 47 0.90 2.12 -11.74
N ARG A 48 0.87 2.40 -13.06
CA ARG A 48 0.10 3.53 -13.60
C ARG A 48 -1.41 3.33 -13.44
N ASP A 49 -1.84 2.08 -13.25
CA ASP A 49 -3.24 1.74 -13.04
C ASP A 49 -3.65 1.95 -11.57
N LEU A 50 -2.69 2.14 -10.66
CA LEU A 50 -3.00 2.36 -9.25
C LEU A 50 -3.70 3.71 -9.07
N PRO A 51 -4.80 3.76 -8.30
CA PRO A 51 -5.52 4.99 -8.05
C PRO A 51 -4.68 5.91 -7.15
N LEU A 52 -4.38 7.11 -7.63
CA LEU A 52 -3.54 8.11 -6.95
C LEU A 52 -4.35 9.37 -6.65
N GLY A 53 -4.06 10.02 -5.51
CA GLY A 53 -4.73 11.27 -5.15
C GLY A 53 -6.22 11.10 -4.84
N CYS A 54 -6.58 9.97 -4.24
CA CYS A 54 -7.94 9.58 -3.93
C CYS A 54 -8.01 8.81 -2.61
N VAL A 55 -9.18 8.86 -1.97
CA VAL A 55 -9.57 7.90 -0.94
C VAL A 55 -10.02 6.62 -1.62
N ILE A 56 -9.53 5.48 -1.15
CA ILE A 56 -9.80 4.15 -1.73
C ILE A 56 -10.57 3.23 -0.78
N GLY A 57 -10.69 3.62 0.48
CA GLY A 57 -11.25 2.78 1.52
C GLY A 57 -10.97 3.33 2.91
N SER A 58 -11.31 2.51 3.89
CA SER A 58 -11.11 2.79 5.31
C SER A 58 -10.61 1.56 6.04
N VAL A 59 -10.05 1.80 7.22
CA VAL A 59 -9.68 0.78 8.20
C VAL A 59 -10.04 1.30 9.58
N VAL A 60 -10.25 0.41 10.54
CA VAL A 60 -10.29 0.75 11.95
C VAL A 60 -8.88 0.72 12.51
N PHE A 61 -8.34 1.88 12.88
CA PHE A 61 -7.09 1.96 13.62
C PHE A 61 -7.27 1.37 15.03
N LYS A 62 -6.41 0.41 15.41
CA LYS A 62 -6.45 -0.23 16.73
C LYS A 62 -5.39 0.35 17.65
N GLU A 63 -4.13 0.28 17.22
CA GLU A 63 -2.99 0.73 18.02
C GLU A 63 -1.76 0.97 17.15
N SER A 64 -0.80 1.71 17.74
CA SER A 64 0.54 1.90 17.20
C SER A 64 1.52 1.12 18.08
N VAL A 65 2.24 0.19 17.49
CA VAL A 65 3.20 -0.68 18.20
C VAL A 65 4.61 -0.45 17.66
N PRO A 66 5.66 -0.66 18.47
CA PRO A 66 7.02 -0.82 17.95
C PRO A 66 7.04 -1.88 16.85
N SER A 67 7.78 -1.63 15.76
CA SER A 67 7.74 -2.51 14.58
C SER A 67 8.25 -3.93 14.86
N GLU A 68 9.14 -4.08 15.83
CA GLU A 68 9.64 -5.36 16.34
C GLU A 68 8.56 -6.22 17.04
N LEU A 69 7.43 -5.62 17.42
CA LEU A 69 6.28 -6.30 18.00
C LEU A 69 5.15 -6.52 16.99
N ALA A 70 5.30 -6.01 15.75
CA ALA A 70 4.29 -6.23 14.72
C ALA A 70 4.39 -7.68 14.23
N GLU A 71 3.31 -8.43 14.38
CA GLU A 71 3.17 -9.77 13.82
C GLU A 71 2.45 -9.71 12.46
N ASP A 72 2.54 -10.77 11.67
CA ASP A 72 1.77 -10.97 10.42
C ASP A 72 1.80 -9.82 9.40
N HIS A 73 2.85 -9.00 9.41
CA HIS A 73 2.98 -7.83 8.54
C HIS A 73 3.19 -8.14 7.05
N GLY A 74 3.30 -9.42 6.68
CA GLY A 74 3.33 -9.88 5.29
C GLY A 74 4.50 -9.39 4.45
N ASN A 75 5.53 -8.79 5.07
CA ASN A 75 6.64 -8.07 4.41
C ASN A 75 6.20 -6.84 3.59
N PHE A 76 5.10 -6.18 3.97
CA PHE A 76 4.59 -4.96 3.34
C PHE A 76 5.08 -3.66 4.01
N GLY A 77 6.37 -3.59 4.37
CA GLY A 77 6.94 -2.42 5.01
C GLY A 77 8.33 -2.67 5.58
N ASP A 78 8.95 -1.60 6.09
CA ASP A 78 10.20 -1.67 6.83
C ASP A 78 9.91 -1.76 8.33
N PHE A 79 10.14 -2.94 8.90
CA PHE A 79 9.91 -3.25 10.32
C PHE A 79 11.19 -3.23 11.16
N SER A 80 12.26 -2.60 10.65
CA SER A 80 13.50 -2.45 11.40
C SER A 80 13.30 -1.71 12.75
N PRO A 81 14.12 -2.03 13.78
CA PRO A 81 14.00 -1.40 15.10
C PRO A 81 14.02 0.12 15.06
N GLY A 82 13.27 0.75 15.98
CA GLY A 82 13.14 2.21 16.06
C GLY A 82 12.00 2.81 15.21
N ARG A 83 11.23 1.97 14.51
CA ARG A 83 10.02 2.35 13.76
C ARG A 83 8.75 1.91 14.46
N PHE A 84 7.61 2.43 14.02
CA PHE A 84 6.29 2.03 14.49
C PHE A 84 5.44 1.43 13.36
N ALA A 85 4.67 0.41 13.69
CA ALA A 85 3.66 -0.19 12.85
C ALA A 85 2.26 0.18 13.35
N TRP A 86 1.31 0.31 12.43
CA TRP A 86 -0.09 0.56 12.75
C TRP A 86 -0.90 -0.72 12.59
N MET A 87 -1.47 -1.18 13.70
CA MET A 87 -2.44 -2.28 13.72
C MET A 87 -3.78 -1.74 13.24
N ALA A 88 -4.27 -2.33 12.16
CA ALA A 88 -5.52 -1.95 11.51
C ALA A 88 -6.42 -3.18 11.35
N ALA A 89 -7.72 -3.01 11.56
CA ALA A 89 -8.73 -4.04 11.34
C ALA A 89 -9.86 -3.52 10.44
N ASP A 90 -10.78 -4.41 10.09
CA ASP A 90 -12.03 -4.06 9.39
C ASP A 90 -11.78 -3.23 8.12
N ALA A 91 -10.80 -3.66 7.31
CA ALA A 91 -10.50 -2.99 6.05
C ALA A 91 -11.72 -3.06 5.11
N ARG A 92 -12.14 -1.90 4.61
CA ARG A 92 -13.24 -1.76 3.66
C ARG A 92 -12.79 -0.94 2.48
N LEU A 93 -12.98 -1.46 1.27
CA LEU A 93 -12.75 -0.71 0.05
C LEU A 93 -14.00 0.08 -0.31
N LEU A 94 -13.82 1.29 -0.84
CA LEU A 94 -14.91 1.98 -1.52
C LEU A 94 -15.23 1.24 -2.83
N PRO A 95 -16.48 1.29 -3.34
CA PRO A 95 -16.82 0.73 -4.64
C PRO A 95 -15.99 1.34 -5.78
N GLU A 96 -15.71 2.65 -5.69
CA GLU A 96 -14.90 3.41 -6.63
C GLU A 96 -13.97 4.38 -5.86
N PRO A 97 -12.74 4.67 -6.35
CA PRO A 97 -11.88 5.67 -5.75
C PRO A 97 -12.48 7.07 -5.78
N VAL A 98 -12.45 7.79 -4.65
CA VAL A 98 -12.98 9.15 -4.53
C VAL A 98 -11.85 10.18 -4.59
N PRO A 99 -11.81 11.09 -5.58
CA PRO A 99 -10.73 12.08 -5.69
C PRO A 99 -10.60 12.94 -4.43
N PHE A 100 -9.42 12.91 -3.81
CA PHE A 100 -9.12 13.65 -2.59
C PHE A 100 -7.61 13.72 -2.37
N ARG A 101 -7.09 14.94 -2.21
CA ARG A 101 -5.65 15.15 -2.03
C ARG A 101 -5.22 14.80 -0.61
N GLY A 102 -4.34 13.80 -0.47
CA GLY A 102 -3.70 13.49 0.80
C GLY A 102 -2.81 14.63 1.32
N MET A 103 -2.68 14.72 2.63
CA MET A 103 -1.91 15.74 3.35
C MET A 103 -1.01 15.09 4.41
N GLN A 104 -0.04 15.83 4.94
CA GLN A 104 0.83 15.33 6.01
C GLN A 104 0.12 15.45 7.37
N GLY A 105 0.22 14.39 8.19
CA GLY A 105 -0.46 14.30 9.48
C GLY A 105 -1.85 13.66 9.37
N PHE A 106 -2.57 13.59 10.49
CA PHE A 106 -3.99 13.24 10.49
C PHE A 106 -4.82 14.46 10.09
N PHE A 107 -5.84 14.23 9.27
CA PHE A 107 -6.72 15.27 8.77
C PHE A 107 -8.13 14.70 8.57
N ASP A 108 -9.13 15.57 8.65
CA ASP A 108 -10.51 15.19 8.41
C ASP A 108 -10.77 15.05 6.91
N VAL A 109 -11.48 13.98 6.56
CA VAL A 109 -12.05 13.78 5.23
C VAL A 109 -13.54 14.06 5.35
N PRO A 110 -14.14 14.90 4.49
CA PRO A 110 -15.57 15.16 4.52
C PRO A 110 -16.40 13.87 4.44
N ASP A 111 -17.34 13.69 5.36
CA ASP A 111 -18.18 12.47 5.44
C ASP A 111 -18.89 12.17 4.11
N GLU A 112 -19.36 13.20 3.42
CA GLU A 112 -19.99 13.12 2.09
C GLU A 112 -19.14 12.39 1.03
N LEU A 113 -17.81 12.33 1.20
CA LEU A 113 -16.90 11.58 0.31
C LEU A 113 -16.79 10.09 0.67
N ILE A 114 -17.28 9.69 1.84
CA ILE A 114 -17.15 8.34 2.40
C ILE A 114 -18.53 7.65 2.56
N VAL A 115 -19.64 8.40 2.44
CA VAL A 115 -21.02 7.96 2.75
C VAL A 115 -21.61 6.89 1.82
N GLU A 116 -20.99 6.52 0.70
CA GLU A 116 -21.52 5.45 -0.19
C GLU A 116 -20.89 4.06 -0.01
N ALA A 117 -20.15 3.81 1.09
CA ALA A 117 -19.44 2.54 1.32
C ALA A 117 -19.86 1.74 2.56
N ALA A 118 -21.06 1.99 3.08
CA ALA A 118 -21.63 1.25 4.22
C ALA A 118 -22.61 0.15 3.80
#